data_AF-A0A377BEE2-F1
#
_entry.id   AF-A0A377BEE2-F1
#
_cell.length_a   1.000
_cell.length_b   1.000
_cell.length_c   1.000
_cell.angle_alpha   90.00
_cell.angle_beta   90.00
_cell.angle_gamma   90.00
#
_symmetry.space_group_name_H-M   'P 1'
#
loop_
_entity.id
_entity.type
_entity.pdbx_description
1 polymer ?
#
loop_
_entity_poly.entity_id
_entity_poly.type
_entity_poly.pdbx_seq_one_letter_code
_entity_poly.pdbx_strand_id
1 'polypeptide(L)'
;MDKYAAYAALKEGAKVLASTTLVLNRDDLKTLSNELGISTSKNKIPDRLDLNLTEFCAYYDHLATVRIKFTNTAKRYFSKLIGSENRYTTQVLKSVVILNSVNSTNLYQVIRKYYSLNPASKSFEISVDQLKEEMGLYNIENGEKVYRYPKYSFFIRDVINKV
;
A
#
# COMPACT_ATOMS: atom_id res chain seq x y z
N MET A 1 -2.55 18.69 16.27
CA MET A 1 -3.74 18.31 15.49
C MET A 1 -4.96 18.72 16.28
N ASP A 2 -5.93 19.37 15.64
CA ASP A 2 -7.22 19.66 16.25
C ASP A 2 -8.00 18.34 16.48
N LYS A 3 -8.62 18.17 17.65
CA LYS A 3 -9.35 16.95 18.02
C LYS A 3 -10.53 16.69 17.09
N TYR A 4 -11.20 17.75 16.61
CA TYR A 4 -12.33 17.61 15.69
C TYR A 4 -11.87 17.14 14.31
N ALA A 5 -10.75 17.68 13.83
CA ALA A 5 -10.11 17.20 12.62
C ALA A 5 -9.68 15.72 12.74
N ALA A 6 -9.17 15.30 13.91
CA ALA A 6 -8.80 13.91 14.15
C ALA A 6 -10.01 12.96 14.13
N TYR A 7 -11.15 13.35 14.72
CA TYR A 7 -12.38 12.54 14.67
C TYR A 7 -12.96 12.44 13.26
N ALA A 8 -12.96 13.55 12.51
CA ALA A 8 -13.38 13.55 11.12
C ALA A 8 -12.48 12.64 10.26
N ALA A 9 -11.16 12.76 10.41
CA ALA A 9 -10.20 11.91 9.72
C ALA A 9 -10.38 10.42 10.06
N LEU A 10 -10.66 10.11 11.33
CA LEU A 10 -10.90 8.74 11.77
C LEU A 10 -12.20 8.16 11.17
N LYS A 11 -13.27 8.97 11.12
CA LYS A 11 -14.56 8.58 10.53
C LYS A 11 -14.45 8.34 9.02
N GLU A 12 -13.82 9.25 8.29
CA GLU A 12 -13.60 9.08 6.85
C GLU A 12 -12.62 7.94 6.56
N GLY A 13 -11.55 7.83 7.33
CA GLY A 13 -10.60 6.72 7.24
C GLY A 13 -11.25 5.35 7.44
N ALA A 14 -12.22 5.24 8.37
CA ALA A 14 -12.97 4.01 8.58
C ALA A 14 -13.81 3.62 7.35
N LYS A 15 -14.46 4.59 6.69
CA LYS A 15 -15.23 4.35 5.45
C LYS A 15 -14.33 3.88 4.32
N VAL A 16 -13.20 4.55 4.11
CA VAL A 16 -12.22 4.18 3.08
C VAL A 16 -11.67 2.78 3.35
N LEU A 17 -11.31 2.48 4.61
CA LEU A 17 -10.78 1.18 4.97
C LEU A 17 -11.79 0.05 4.75
N ALA A 18 -13.08 0.31 4.99
CA ALA A 18 -14.15 -0.66 4.76
C ALA A 18 -14.28 -1.07 3.28
N SER A 19 -14.03 -0.16 2.34
CA SER A 19 -14.10 -0.42 0.90
C SER A 19 -12.76 -0.82 0.28
N THR A 20 -11.68 -0.87 1.07
CA THR A 20 -10.34 -1.19 0.56
C THR A 20 -10.20 -2.68 0.26
N THR A 21 -9.70 -2.99 -0.94
CA THR A 21 -9.33 -4.34 -1.35
C THR A 21 -7.81 -4.53 -1.37
N LEU A 22 -7.38 -5.72 -0.99
CA LEU A 22 -6.07 -6.27 -1.24
C LEU A 22 -6.04 -6.81 -2.67
N VAL A 23 -5.18 -6.22 -3.50
CA VAL A 23 -5.00 -6.63 -4.90
C VAL A 23 -3.79 -7.54 -4.98
N LEU A 24 -4.01 -8.79 -5.38
CA LEU A 24 -2.95 -9.79 -5.52
C LEU A 24 -2.53 -9.94 -6.98
N ASN A 25 -1.21 -9.87 -7.22
CA ASN A 25 -0.64 -10.16 -8.52
C ASN A 25 -0.44 -11.69 -8.71
N ARG A 26 -0.04 -12.10 -9.90
CA ARG A 26 0.11 -13.52 -10.26
C ARG A 26 1.12 -14.27 -9.38
N ASP A 27 2.17 -13.63 -8.88
CA ASP A 27 3.18 -14.28 -8.04
C ASP A 27 2.70 -14.43 -6.59
N ASP A 28 1.97 -13.44 -6.08
CA ASP A 28 1.26 -13.56 -4.80
C ASP A 28 0.21 -14.69 -4.87
N LEU A 29 -0.52 -14.79 -5.98
CA LEU A 29 -1.51 -15.84 -6.21
C LEU A 29 -0.91 -17.24 -6.29
N LYS A 30 0.25 -17.41 -6.92
CA LYS A 30 0.98 -18.70 -6.87
C LYS A 30 1.33 -19.07 -5.43
N THR A 31 1.80 -18.10 -4.65
CA THR A 31 2.19 -18.29 -3.25
C THR A 31 0.99 -18.66 -2.36
N LEU A 32 -0.18 -18.09 -2.62
CA LEU A 32 -1.41 -18.27 -1.84
C LEU A 32 -2.39 -19.31 -2.43
N SER A 33 -2.04 -19.93 -3.55
CA SER A 33 -2.92 -20.80 -4.35
C SER A 33 -3.59 -21.91 -3.55
N ASN A 34 -2.81 -22.66 -2.77
CA ASN A 34 -3.30 -23.76 -1.93
C ASN A 34 -4.32 -23.27 -0.87
N GLU A 35 -4.14 -22.06 -0.34
CA GLU A 35 -4.98 -21.51 0.71
C GLU A 35 -6.26 -20.87 0.17
N LEU A 36 -6.17 -20.25 -1.02
CA LEU A 36 -7.31 -19.67 -1.72
C LEU A 36 -8.14 -20.72 -2.48
N GLY A 37 -7.68 -21.97 -2.52
CA GLY A 37 -8.31 -23.03 -3.32
C GLY A 37 -8.21 -22.77 -4.82
N ILE A 38 -7.21 -22.02 -5.26
CA ILE A 38 -7.01 -21.63 -6.67
C ILE A 38 -6.03 -22.58 -7.32
N SER A 39 -6.41 -23.14 -8.48
CA SER A 39 -5.55 -24.03 -9.25
C SER A 39 -4.31 -23.32 -9.81
N THR A 40 -3.12 -23.87 -9.57
CA THR A 40 -1.83 -23.31 -10.04
C THR A 40 -1.50 -23.59 -11.51
N SER A 41 -2.31 -24.37 -12.22
CA SER A 41 -2.09 -24.67 -13.64
C SER A 41 -2.07 -23.38 -14.48
N LYS A 42 -1.15 -23.27 -15.46
CA LYS A 42 -0.90 -22.05 -16.27
C LYS A 42 -2.15 -21.33 -16.80
N ASN A 43 -3.22 -22.08 -17.12
CA ASN A 43 -4.47 -21.54 -17.69
C ASN A 43 -5.62 -21.38 -16.68
N LYS A 44 -5.39 -21.59 -15.37
CA LYS A 44 -6.44 -21.48 -14.33
C LYS A 44 -6.10 -20.51 -13.20
N ILE A 45 -4.92 -19.89 -13.22
CA ILE A 45 -4.60 -18.79 -12.29
C ILE A 45 -5.18 -17.50 -12.89
N PRO A 46 -6.04 -16.76 -12.16
CA PRO A 46 -6.49 -15.46 -12.61
C PRO A 46 -5.33 -14.46 -12.64
N ASP A 47 -5.35 -13.51 -13.57
CA ASP A 47 -4.31 -12.48 -13.67
C ASP A 47 -4.36 -11.49 -12.49
N ARG A 48 -5.53 -11.36 -11.87
CA ARG A 48 -5.78 -10.47 -10.73
C ARG A 48 -6.87 -11.06 -9.83
N LEU A 49 -6.69 -10.92 -8.52
CA LEU A 49 -7.71 -11.22 -7.53
C LEU A 49 -7.80 -10.08 -6.51
N ASP A 50 -9.02 -9.60 -6.30
CA ASP A 50 -9.31 -8.54 -5.35
C ASP A 50 -10.01 -9.16 -4.14
N LEU A 51 -9.41 -9.00 -2.96
CA LEU A 51 -9.93 -9.54 -1.70
C LEU A 51 -10.19 -8.40 -0.73
N ASN A 52 -11.29 -8.45 0.03
CA ASN A 52 -11.52 -7.41 1.04
C ASN A 52 -10.39 -7.40 2.09
N LEU A 53 -9.93 -6.20 2.45
CA LEU A 53 -8.91 -6.04 3.48
C LEU A 53 -9.51 -6.30 4.88
N THR A 54 -10.75 -5.89 5.09
CA THR A 54 -11.47 -6.03 6.37
C THR A 54 -12.69 -6.94 6.23
N GLU A 55 -12.97 -7.70 7.29
CA GLU A 55 -14.28 -8.35 7.48
C GLU A 55 -15.32 -7.33 7.92
N PHE A 56 -14.92 -6.39 8.78
CA PHE A 56 -15.71 -5.20 9.10
C PHE A 56 -14.82 -4.04 9.55
N CYS A 57 -15.33 -2.83 9.35
CA CYS A 57 -14.79 -1.59 9.88
C CYS A 57 -15.96 -0.69 10.28
N ALA A 58 -16.09 -0.39 11.57
CA ALA A 58 -17.24 0.32 12.12
C ALA A 58 -16.80 1.52 12.97
N TYR A 59 -17.31 2.71 12.66
CA TYR A 59 -17.13 3.92 13.45
C TYR A 59 -18.30 4.10 14.41
N TYR A 60 -18.01 4.36 15.69
CA TYR A 60 -19.01 4.63 16.72
C TYR A 60 -19.02 6.13 17.04
N ASP A 61 -19.97 6.87 16.46
CA ASP A 61 -20.07 8.33 16.60
C ASP A 61 -20.09 8.78 18.07
N HIS A 62 -20.82 8.08 18.92
CA HIS A 62 -20.97 8.42 20.35
C HIS A 62 -19.71 8.16 21.19
N LEU A 63 -18.78 7.32 20.72
CA LEU A 63 -17.52 7.02 21.43
C LEU A 63 -16.30 7.67 20.77
N ALA A 64 -16.45 8.21 19.56
CA ALA A 64 -15.34 8.63 18.72
C ALA A 64 -14.26 7.53 18.53
N THR A 65 -14.70 6.27 18.39
CA THR A 65 -13.82 5.11 18.22
C THR A 65 -14.14 4.31 16.95
N VAL A 66 -13.14 3.62 16.40
CA VAL A 66 -13.31 2.66 15.30
C VAL A 66 -13.01 1.25 15.80
N ARG A 67 -13.84 0.28 15.38
CA ARG A 67 -13.56 -1.15 15.53
C ARG A 67 -13.30 -1.76 14.16
N ILE A 68 -12.15 -2.43 14.04
CA ILE A 68 -11.67 -3.02 12.79
C ILE A 68 -11.46 -4.52 13.01
N LYS A 69 -11.90 -5.35 12.06
CA LYS A 69 -11.51 -6.75 11.97
C LYS A 69 -10.96 -7.02 10.58
N PHE A 70 -9.67 -7.35 10.51
CA PHE A 70 -9.02 -7.74 9.26
C PHE A 70 -9.38 -9.16 8.85
N THR A 71 -9.41 -9.42 7.55
CA THR A 71 -9.58 -10.78 7.01
C THR A 71 -8.38 -11.66 7.36
N ASN A 72 -8.58 -12.98 7.40
CA ASN A 72 -7.48 -13.92 7.66
C ASN A 72 -6.39 -13.84 6.58
N THR A 73 -6.75 -13.52 5.33
CA THR A 73 -5.79 -13.27 4.25
C THR A 73 -4.94 -12.03 4.53
N ALA A 74 -5.57 -10.91 4.92
CA ALA A 74 -4.85 -9.68 5.23
C ALA A 74 -3.87 -9.83 6.41
N LYS A 75 -4.27 -10.55 7.48
CA LYS A 75 -3.42 -10.78 8.66
C LYS A 75 -2.04 -11.37 8.30
N ARG A 76 -1.97 -12.22 7.28
CA ARG A 76 -0.71 -12.85 6.85
C ARG A 76 0.31 -11.82 6.38
N TYR A 77 -0.13 -10.75 5.72
CA TYR A 77 0.75 -9.66 5.30
C TYR A 77 1.26 -8.82 6.46
N PHE A 78 0.53 -8.76 7.58
CA PHE A 78 1.01 -8.13 8.81
C PHE A 78 1.97 -9.04 9.58
N SER A 79 1.74 -10.35 9.53
CA SER A 79 2.43 -11.36 10.35
C SER A 79 3.56 -12.11 9.64
N LYS A 80 3.87 -11.82 8.36
CA LYS A 80 4.94 -12.46 7.58
C LYS A 80 6.37 -12.06 8.02
N LEU A 81 6.56 -11.84 9.32
CA LEU A 81 7.81 -11.45 9.96
C LEU A 81 8.75 -12.63 10.23
N ILE A 82 8.31 -13.88 10.05
CA ILE A 82 9.07 -15.05 10.52
C ILE A 82 9.22 -16.06 9.37
N GLY A 83 10.35 -15.99 8.67
CA GLY A 83 10.78 -17.02 7.71
C GLY A 83 11.62 -16.47 6.55
N SER A 84 12.94 -16.71 6.63
CA SER A 84 14.00 -16.74 5.58
C SER A 84 14.08 -15.68 4.47
N GLU A 85 13.10 -14.81 4.29
CA GLU A 85 13.10 -13.78 3.26
C GLU A 85 12.90 -12.41 3.92
N ASN A 86 13.93 -11.55 3.86
CA ASN A 86 13.93 -10.16 4.35
C ASN A 86 12.99 -9.24 3.53
N ARG A 87 11.75 -9.67 3.29
CA ARG A 87 10.75 -8.94 2.49
C ARG A 87 9.77 -8.18 3.37
N TYR A 88 10.29 -7.38 4.32
CA TYR A 88 9.47 -6.52 5.16
C TYR A 88 9.95 -5.06 5.07
N THR A 89 8.99 -4.14 5.16
CA THR A 89 9.24 -2.69 5.20
C THR A 89 8.85 -2.20 6.59
N THR A 90 9.84 -1.80 7.40
CA THR A 90 9.56 -1.20 8.71
C THR A 90 9.41 0.31 8.55
N GLN A 91 8.38 0.91 9.13
CA GLN A 91 8.12 2.35 9.09
C GLN A 91 7.99 2.93 10.51
N VAL A 92 8.35 4.21 10.68
CA VAL A 92 8.16 4.90 11.97
C VAL A 92 6.77 5.52 11.98
N LEU A 93 5.89 5.04 12.87
CA LEU A 93 4.48 5.46 12.92
C LEU A 93 4.31 6.98 13.02
N LYS A 94 5.08 7.64 13.88
CA LYS A 94 5.03 9.10 14.05
C LYS A 94 5.36 9.85 12.76
N SER A 95 6.28 9.33 11.95
CA SER A 95 6.62 9.92 10.66
C SER A 95 5.45 9.80 9.68
N VAL A 96 4.84 8.62 9.57
CA VAL A 96 3.73 8.37 8.64
C VAL A 96 2.50 9.24 8.95
N VAL A 97 2.16 9.39 10.23
CA VAL A 97 0.96 10.15 10.66
C VAL A 97 1.08 11.66 10.41
N ILE A 98 2.30 12.19 10.28
CA ILE A 98 2.54 13.62 10.04
C ILE A 98 2.51 13.95 8.52
N LEU A 99 2.74 12.96 7.65
CA LEU A 99 2.70 13.15 6.20
C LEU A 99 1.26 13.42 5.77
N ASN A 100 1.03 14.59 5.17
CA ASN A 100 -0.29 15.05 4.73
C ASN A 100 -0.53 14.83 3.22
N SER A 101 0.44 14.26 2.52
CA SER A 101 0.41 14.01 1.08
C SER A 101 0.53 12.52 0.80
N VAL A 102 -0.31 12.02 -0.10
CA VAL A 102 -0.22 10.64 -0.62
C VAL A 102 1.13 10.41 -1.27
N ASN A 103 1.64 11.38 -2.03
CA ASN A 103 2.96 11.28 -2.68
C ASN A 103 4.08 11.22 -1.64
N SER A 104 4.02 12.02 -0.57
CA SER A 104 5.04 11.96 0.49
C SER A 104 5.00 10.67 1.26
N THR A 105 3.80 10.17 1.54
CA THR A 105 3.60 8.86 2.17
C THR A 105 4.20 7.77 1.29
N ASN A 106 3.84 7.73 0.01
CA ASN A 106 4.34 6.71 -0.92
C ASN A 106 5.86 6.79 -1.07
N LEU A 107 6.46 7.98 -1.22
CA LEU A 107 7.91 8.11 -1.29
C LEU A 107 8.59 7.64 0.01
N TYR A 108 8.04 8.01 1.17
CA TYR A 108 8.56 7.53 2.45
C TYR A 108 8.51 6.00 2.54
N GLN A 109 7.44 5.37 2.07
CA GLN A 109 7.33 3.91 2.00
C GLN A 109 8.43 3.30 1.11
N VAL A 110 8.69 3.87 -0.06
CA VAL A 110 9.77 3.44 -0.96
C VAL A 110 11.13 3.57 -0.27
N ILE A 111 11.44 4.71 0.33
CA ILE A 111 12.71 4.92 1.06
C ILE A 111 12.87 3.87 2.17
N ARG A 112 11.81 3.61 2.94
CA ARG A 112 11.84 2.63 4.04
C ARG A 112 11.97 1.19 3.54
N LYS A 113 11.47 0.88 2.34
CA LYS A 113 11.64 -0.42 1.69
C LYS A 113 13.13 -0.66 1.39
N TYR A 114 13.78 0.28 0.70
CA TYR A 114 15.21 0.19 0.40
C TYR A 114 16.09 0.21 1.66
N TYR A 115 15.74 1.03 2.65
CA TYR A 115 16.43 1.04 3.94
C TYR A 115 16.30 -0.29 4.68
N SER A 116 15.13 -0.95 4.62
CA SER A 116 14.94 -2.25 5.28
C SER A 116 15.72 -3.37 4.59
N LEU A 117 15.95 -3.27 3.27
CA LEU A 117 16.79 -4.19 2.50
C LEU A 117 18.28 -4.04 2.80
N ASN A 118 18.75 -2.80 2.99
CA ASN A 118 20.14 -2.52 3.34
C ASN A 118 20.24 -1.37 4.37
N PRO A 119 20.13 -1.66 5.68
CA PRO A 119 20.10 -0.63 6.73
C PRO A 119 21.40 0.18 6.85
N ALA A 120 22.51 -0.35 6.35
CA ALA A 120 23.81 0.32 6.36
C ALA A 120 23.93 1.37 5.25
N SER A 121 23.17 1.22 4.16
CA SER A 121 23.18 2.18 3.06
C SER A 121 22.30 3.39 3.37
N LYS A 122 22.83 4.58 3.14
CA LYS A 122 22.10 5.85 3.27
C LYS A 122 21.52 6.35 1.94
N SER A 123 21.81 5.65 0.85
CA SER A 123 21.35 5.98 -0.50
C SER A 123 20.95 4.72 -1.26
N PHE A 124 20.18 4.91 -2.32
CA PHE A 124 19.82 3.88 -3.29
C PHE A 124 19.65 4.54 -4.65
N GLU A 125 19.82 3.76 -5.71
CA GLU A 125 19.55 4.16 -7.08
C GLU A 125 18.26 3.48 -7.55
N ILE A 126 17.41 4.24 -8.25
CA ILE A 126 16.15 3.76 -8.82
C ILE A 126 15.88 4.52 -10.11
N SER A 127 15.33 3.85 -11.13
CA SER A 127 14.93 4.56 -12.35
C SER A 127 13.66 5.39 -12.13
N VAL A 128 13.46 6.42 -12.94
CA VAL A 128 12.27 7.28 -12.84
C VAL A 128 10.98 6.48 -13.01
N ASP A 129 10.94 5.55 -13.95
CA ASP A 129 9.75 4.74 -14.21
C ASP A 129 9.49 3.74 -13.09
N GLN A 130 10.54 3.09 -12.57
CA GLN A 130 10.39 2.24 -11.37
C GLN A 130 9.90 3.03 -10.16
N LEU A 131 10.40 4.25 -9.96
CA LEU A 131 9.93 5.11 -8.89
C LEU A 131 8.46 5.49 -9.06
N LYS A 132 8.02 5.83 -10.28
CA LYS A 132 6.61 6.09 -10.57
C LYS A 132 5.73 4.85 -10.33
N GLU A 133 6.21 3.67 -10.65
CA GLU A 133 5.50 2.41 -10.40
C GLU A 133 5.37 2.12 -8.90
N GLU A 134 6.48 2.18 -8.15
CA GLU A 134 6.51 1.96 -6.71
C GLU A 134 5.66 3.00 -5.94
N MET A 135 5.60 4.24 -6.45
CA MET A 135 4.75 5.29 -5.89
C MET A 135 3.28 5.24 -6.38
N GLY A 136 2.92 4.32 -7.28
CA GLY A 136 1.56 4.21 -7.82
C GLY A 136 1.12 5.39 -8.69
N LEU A 137 2.04 6.06 -9.39
CA LEU A 137 1.82 7.27 -10.17
C LEU A 137 1.36 6.98 -11.61
N TYR A 138 0.43 6.05 -11.75
CA TYR A 138 -0.16 5.66 -13.04
C TYR A 138 -1.64 5.34 -12.88
N ASN A 139 -2.34 5.35 -14.00
CA ASN A 139 -3.70 4.83 -14.13
C ASN A 139 -3.68 3.69 -15.15
N ILE A 140 -4.71 2.85 -15.12
CA ILE A 140 -4.95 1.86 -16.17
C ILE A 140 -6.10 2.39 -17.02
N GLU A 141 -5.79 2.76 -18.25
CA GLU A 141 -6.75 3.29 -19.23
C GLU A 141 -6.78 2.32 -20.42
N ASN A 142 -7.95 1.77 -20.74
CA ASN A 142 -8.12 0.76 -21.80
C ASN A 142 -7.19 -0.46 -21.69
N GLY A 143 -6.81 -0.84 -20.47
CA GLY A 143 -5.88 -1.95 -20.21
C GLY A 143 -4.41 -1.58 -20.33
N GLU A 144 -4.09 -0.34 -20.68
CA GLU A 144 -2.72 0.16 -20.77
C GLU A 144 -2.34 1.04 -19.58
N LYS A 145 -1.07 0.97 -19.19
CA LYS A 145 -0.52 1.80 -18.11
C LYS A 145 -0.23 3.19 -18.63
N VAL A 146 -0.93 4.20 -18.10
CA VAL A 146 -0.71 5.62 -18.42
C VAL A 146 -0.14 6.32 -17.19
N TYR A 147 1.08 6.85 -17.30
CA TYR A 147 1.72 7.59 -16.21
C TYR A 147 1.05 8.94 -15.97
N ARG A 148 0.77 9.27 -14.70
CA ARG A 148 0.16 10.56 -14.31
C ARG A 148 1.06 11.75 -14.60
N TYR A 149 2.38 11.54 -14.61
CA TYR A 149 3.38 12.55 -14.94
C TYR A 149 4.29 12.04 -16.07
N PRO A 150 3.86 12.19 -17.34
CA PRO A 150 4.61 11.68 -18.48
C PRO A 150 5.97 12.37 -18.63
N LYS A 151 6.00 13.70 -18.48
CA LYS A 151 7.23 14.49 -18.58
C LYS A 151 7.98 14.53 -17.25
N TYR A 152 9.29 14.33 -17.31
CA TYR A 152 10.18 14.39 -16.14
C TYR A 152 10.08 15.74 -15.39
N SER A 153 9.98 16.86 -16.11
CA SER A 153 9.86 18.19 -15.50
C SER A 153 8.62 18.34 -14.61
N PHE A 154 7.50 17.75 -15.02
CA PHE A 154 6.26 17.74 -14.21
C PHE A 154 6.40 16.83 -13.00
N PHE A 155 7.01 15.65 -13.17
CA PHE A 155 7.28 14.75 -12.07
C PHE A 155 8.15 15.40 -10.98
N ILE A 156 9.24 16.07 -11.37
CA ILE A 156 10.10 16.79 -10.41
C ILE A 156 9.35 17.91 -9.71
N ARG A 157 8.68 18.78 -10.47
CA ARG A 157 8.00 19.95 -9.92
C ARG A 157 6.84 19.57 -8.98
N ASP A 158 6.03 18.59 -9.38
CA ASP A 158 4.74 18.31 -8.73
C ASP A 158 4.78 17.14 -7.76
N VAL A 159 5.82 16.30 -7.83
CA VAL A 159 6.02 15.18 -6.91
C VAL A 159 7.27 15.45 -6.08
N ILE A 160 8.47 15.34 -6.66
CA ILE A 160 9.72 15.31 -5.86
C ILE A 160 9.93 16.58 -5.04
N ASN A 161 9.74 17.77 -5.63
CA ASN A 161 10.01 19.04 -4.96
C ASN A 161 8.91 19.47 -3.97
N LYS A 162 7.76 18.80 -3.97
CA LYS A 162 6.63 19.09 -3.06
C LYS A 162 6.53 18.10 -1.90
N VAL A 163 7.36 17.05 -1.91
CA VAL A 163 7.26 15.90 -1.02
C VAL A 163 8.07 16.10 0.26
#